data_AF-A0A2W6E4L6-F1
#
_entry.id   AF-A0A2W6E4L6-F1
#
_cell.length_a   1.000
_cell.length_b   1.000
_cell.length_c   1.000
_cell.angle_alpha   90.00
_cell.angle_beta   90.00
_cell.angle_gamma   90.00
#
_symmetry.space_group_name_H-M   'P 1'
#
loop_
_entity.id
_entity.type
_entity.pdbx_description
1 polymer ?
#
loop_
_entity_poly.entity_id
_entity_poly.type
_entity_poly.pdbx_seq_one_letter_code
_entity_poly.pdbx_strand_id
1 'polypeptide(L)'
;MSITTRHNINISGQSDGQPILFAHGFGCDQNMWRYVAPRFQDEFRVVLFDHVGAGNSDPSAYDPQRYSSLSGYAEDVAAICAELELRDVVFVGHS
;
A
#
# COMPACT_ATOMS: atom_id res chain seq x y z
N MET A 1 14.78 7.25 4.75
CA MET A 1 13.48 7.02 5.43
C MET A 1 13.00 5.62 5.06
N SER A 2 12.34 4.88 5.96
CA SER A 2 11.86 3.52 5.65
C SER A 2 10.68 3.56 4.68
N ILE A 3 10.46 2.46 3.95
CA ILE A 3 9.30 2.28 3.07
C ILE A 3 7.99 2.39 3.85
N THR A 4 7.95 1.88 5.08
CA THR A 4 6.80 2.00 5.99
C THR A 4 6.37 3.45 6.22
N THR A 5 7.32 4.34 6.53
CA THR A 5 7.01 5.76 6.74
C THR A 5 6.69 6.45 5.43
N ARG A 6 7.44 6.16 4.36
CA ARG A 6 7.23 6.74 3.03
C ARG A 6 5.79 6.57 2.54
N HIS A 7 5.22 5.39 2.76
CA HIS A 7 3.90 5.01 2.24
C HIS A 7 2.80 4.94 3.30
N ASN A 8 3.04 5.46 4.51
CA ASN A 8 2.08 5.37 5.63
C ASN A 8 1.49 3.95 5.78
N ILE A 9 2.36 2.94 5.84
CA ILE A 9 1.91 1.55 5.83
C ILE A 9 1.22 1.21 7.15
N ASN A 10 0.00 0.65 7.05
CA ASN A 10 -0.74 0.10 8.18
C ASN A 10 -0.97 -1.40 7.97
N ILE A 11 -0.60 -2.21 8.98
CA ILE A 11 -0.73 -3.67 8.94
C ILE A 11 -1.71 -4.11 10.03
N SER A 12 -2.60 -5.04 9.69
CA SER A 12 -3.60 -5.59 10.61
C SER A 12 -3.99 -7.02 10.23
N GLY A 13 -4.79 -7.68 11.07
CA GLY A 13 -5.21 -9.07 10.85
C GLY A 13 -4.18 -10.12 11.27
N GLN A 14 -4.26 -11.31 10.69
CA GLN A 14 -3.40 -12.43 11.03
C GLN A 14 -1.98 -12.20 10.52
N SER A 15 -0.97 -12.16 11.42
CA SER A 15 0.43 -11.91 11.02
C SER A 15 0.98 -12.95 10.05
N ASP A 16 0.53 -14.19 10.20
CA ASP A 16 0.99 -15.35 9.43
C ASP A 16 -0.01 -15.75 8.32
N GLY A 17 -1.09 -14.96 8.15
CA GLY A 17 -2.07 -15.16 7.09
C GLY A 17 -1.52 -14.77 5.72
N GLN A 18 -2.19 -15.20 4.65
CA GLN A 18 -1.85 -14.78 3.29
C GLN A 18 -1.88 -13.24 3.21
N PRO A 19 -0.87 -12.57 2.64
CA PRO A 19 -0.89 -11.13 2.50
C PRO A 19 -1.96 -10.67 1.51
N ILE A 20 -2.73 -9.65 1.90
CA ILE A 20 -3.60 -8.89 1.02
C ILE A 20 -3.18 -7.41 1.05
N LEU A 21 -2.81 -6.87 -0.11
CA LEU A 21 -2.33 -5.50 -0.27
C LEU A 21 -3.36 -4.67 -1.02
N PHE A 22 -3.80 -3.57 -0.41
CA PHE A 22 -4.81 -2.67 -0.99
C PHE A 22 -4.18 -1.39 -1.54
N ALA A 23 -4.32 -1.17 -2.84
CA ALA A 23 -3.91 0.05 -3.54
C ALA A 23 -5.14 0.92 -3.86
N HIS A 24 -5.16 2.13 -3.30
CA HIS A 24 -6.24 3.10 -3.54
C HIS A 24 -6.08 3.81 -4.89
N GLY A 25 -7.18 4.36 -5.41
CA GLY A 25 -7.16 5.13 -6.66
C GLY A 25 -6.73 6.59 -6.48
N PHE A 26 -6.65 7.31 -7.60
CA PHE A 26 -6.31 8.74 -7.63
C PHE A 26 -7.28 9.58 -6.79
N GLY A 27 -6.75 10.59 -6.10
CA GLY A 27 -7.52 11.52 -5.26
C GLY A 27 -8.03 10.93 -3.94
N CYS A 28 -7.66 9.69 -3.62
CA CYS A 28 -8.00 8.99 -2.39
C CYS A 28 -6.76 8.75 -1.53
N ASP A 29 -6.94 7.99 -0.45
CA ASP A 29 -5.90 7.40 0.38
C ASP A 29 -6.39 6.04 0.90
N GLN A 30 -5.60 5.37 1.74
CA GLN A 30 -5.97 4.08 2.29
C GLN A 30 -7.28 4.06 3.12
N ASN A 31 -7.78 5.22 3.57
CA ASN A 31 -9.06 5.32 4.28
C ASN A 31 -10.27 4.96 3.39
N MET A 32 -10.09 4.92 2.06
CA MET A 32 -11.05 4.33 1.12
C MET A 32 -11.46 2.91 1.52
N TRP A 33 -10.53 2.15 2.11
CA TRP A 33 -10.73 0.74 2.46
C TRP A 33 -11.30 0.50 3.86
N ARG A 34 -11.60 1.56 4.63
CA ARG A 34 -12.00 1.45 6.06
C ARG A 34 -13.19 0.53 6.36
N TYR A 35 -14.06 0.26 5.38
CA TYR A 35 -15.20 -0.65 5.53
C TYR A 35 -15.01 -1.99 4.82
N VAL A 36 -13.95 -2.12 4.03
CA VAL A 36 -13.63 -3.32 3.23
C VAL A 36 -12.51 -4.10 3.89
N ALA A 37 -11.36 -3.47 4.15
CA ALA A 37 -10.17 -4.11 4.70
C ALA A 37 -10.42 -4.86 6.03
N PRO A 38 -11.21 -4.35 6.99
CA PRO A 38 -11.50 -5.09 8.22
C PRO A 38 -12.18 -6.45 8.01
N ARG A 39 -12.86 -6.66 6.87
CA ARG A 39 -13.55 -7.92 6.58
C ARG A 39 -12.61 -9.08 6.24
N PHE A 40 -11.32 -8.80 6.04
CA PHE A 40 -10.31 -9.79 5.71
C PHE A 40 -9.37 -10.09 6.89
N GLN A 41 -9.47 -9.36 8.00
CA GLN A 41 -8.51 -9.43 9.11
C GLN A 41 -8.51 -10.79 9.84
N ASP A 42 -9.62 -11.53 9.80
CA ASP A 42 -9.73 -12.84 10.46
C ASP A 42 -8.86 -13.93 9.76
N GLU A 43 -8.58 -13.77 8.47
CA GLU A 43 -7.91 -14.78 7.63
C GLU A 43 -6.59 -14.28 6.99
N PHE A 44 -6.50 -12.99 6.68
CA PHE A 44 -5.40 -12.41 5.92
C PHE A 44 -4.51 -11.49 6.77
N ARG A 45 -3.25 -11.37 6.36
CA ARG A 45 -2.38 -10.26 6.75
C ARG A 45 -2.74 -9.06 5.88
N VAL A 46 -3.55 -8.16 6.42
CA VAL A 46 -4.05 -6.98 5.70
C VAL A 46 -3.00 -5.88 5.72
N VAL A 47 -2.59 -5.43 4.54
CA VAL A 47 -1.63 -4.34 4.34
C VAL A 47 -2.30 -3.20 3.59
N LEU A 48 -2.34 -2.04 4.22
CA LEU A 48 -2.80 -0.77 3.66
C LEU A 48 -1.60 0.15 3.46
N PHE A 49 -1.61 0.95 2.39
CA PHE A 49 -0.58 1.95 2.13
C PHE A 49 -1.17 3.13 1.35
N ASP A 50 -0.49 4.26 1.40
CA ASP A 50 -0.74 5.44 0.58
C ASP A 50 0.30 5.52 -0.56
N HIS A 51 -0.18 5.73 -1.78
CA HIS A 51 0.71 6.11 -2.88
C HIS A 51 1.40 7.44 -2.57
N VAL A 52 2.65 7.61 -2.98
CA VAL A 52 3.38 8.86 -2.77
C VAL A 52 2.65 10.00 -3.49
N GLY A 53 2.41 11.09 -2.75
CA GLY A 53 1.58 12.22 -3.21
C GLY A 53 0.11 12.11 -2.79
N ALA A 54 -0.26 11.12 -1.99
CA ALA A 54 -1.60 10.93 -1.44
C ALA A 54 -1.59 10.67 0.07
N GLY A 55 -2.74 10.87 0.72
CA GLY A 55 -2.94 10.55 2.14
C GLY A 55 -1.88 11.13 3.06
N ASN A 56 -1.32 10.27 3.92
CA ASN A 56 -0.20 10.63 4.79
C ASN A 56 1.13 10.02 4.32
N SER A 57 1.25 9.69 3.02
CA SER A 57 2.55 9.39 2.43
C SER A 57 3.51 10.56 2.64
N ASP A 58 4.81 10.28 2.70
CA ASP A 58 5.82 11.33 2.90
C ASP A 58 5.82 12.29 1.70
N PRO A 59 5.46 13.58 1.88
CA PRO A 59 5.41 14.53 0.78
C PRO A 59 6.79 14.82 0.19
N SER A 60 7.88 14.63 0.96
CA SER A 60 9.24 14.82 0.48
C SER A 60 9.71 13.71 -0.48
N ALA A 61 8.99 12.59 -0.53
CA ALA A 61 9.29 11.47 -1.43
C ALA A 61 8.75 11.70 -2.86
N TYR A 62 7.96 12.74 -3.11
CA TYR A 62 7.40 13.01 -4.42
C TYR A 62 8.46 13.56 -5.39
N ASP A 63 8.71 12.80 -6.46
CA ASP A 63 9.58 13.18 -7.58
C ASP A 63 8.72 13.28 -8.86
N PRO A 64 8.58 14.47 -9.46
CA PRO A 64 7.75 14.66 -10.66
C PRO A 64 8.17 13.81 -11.86
N GLN A 65 9.45 13.46 -12.00
CA GLN A 65 9.91 12.59 -13.08
C GLN A 65 9.56 11.13 -12.80
N ARG A 66 9.80 10.64 -11.58
CA ARG A 66 9.45 9.27 -11.16
C ARG A 66 7.95 9.00 -11.29
N TYR A 67 7.13 9.94 -10.81
CA TYR A 67 5.67 9.82 -10.80
C TYR A 67 5.00 10.43 -12.04
N SER A 68 5.77 10.72 -13.10
CA SER A 68 5.22 11.15 -14.40
C SER A 68 4.49 10.03 -15.16
N SER A 69 4.67 8.77 -14.73
CA SER A 69 4.00 7.59 -15.26
C SER A 69 3.66 6.61 -14.13
N LEU A 70 2.83 5.61 -14.43
CA LEU A 70 2.46 4.58 -13.46
C LEU A 70 3.63 3.66 -13.06
N SER A 71 4.73 3.64 -13.81
CA SER A 71 5.89 2.79 -13.51
C SER A 71 6.49 3.10 -12.14
N GLY A 72 6.61 4.38 -11.76
CA GLY A 72 7.13 4.76 -10.44
C GLY A 72 6.26 4.25 -9.30
N TYR A 73 4.94 4.32 -9.47
CA TYR A 73 3.97 3.78 -8.50
C TYR A 73 4.00 2.24 -8.43
N ALA A 74 4.17 1.56 -9.57
CA ALA A 74 4.29 0.10 -9.62
C ALA A 74 5.59 -0.40 -8.96
N GLU A 75 6.71 0.31 -9.19
CA GLU A 75 7.98 0.05 -8.50
C GLU A 75 7.84 0.18 -6.99
N ASP A 76 7.11 1.18 -6.51
CA ASP A 76 6.86 1.35 -5.07
C ASP A 76 6.06 0.19 -4.49
N VAL A 77 5.02 -0.29 -5.19
CA VAL A 77 4.26 -1.49 -4.76
C VAL A 77 5.18 -2.72 -4.67
N ALA A 78 6.04 -2.93 -5.67
CA ALA A 78 7.01 -4.02 -5.64
C ALA A 78 8.01 -3.88 -4.47
N ALA A 79 8.47 -2.65 -4.20
CA ALA A 79 9.36 -2.35 -3.08
C ALA A 79 8.68 -2.60 -1.72
N ILE A 80 7.40 -2.26 -1.57
CA ILE A 80 6.59 -2.56 -0.38
C ILE A 80 6.54 -4.08 -0.15
N CYS A 81 6.23 -4.86 -1.19
CA CYS A 81 6.21 -6.32 -1.10
C CYS A 81 7.58 -6.88 -0.69
N ALA A 82 8.67 -6.35 -1.26
CA ALA A 82 10.02 -6.81 -0.95
C ALA A 82 10.42 -6.50 0.50
N GLU A 83 10.20 -5.27 0.97
CA GLU A 83 10.56 -4.83 2.33
C GLU A 83 9.78 -5.58 3.42
N LEU A 84 8.49 -5.83 3.17
CA LEU A 84 7.61 -6.54 4.12
C LEU A 84 7.68 -8.06 3.97
N GLU A 85 8.55 -8.56 3.08
CA GLU A 85 8.75 -9.96 2.72
C GLU A 85 7.43 -10.67 2.33
N LEU A 86 6.55 -9.96 1.63
CA LEU A 86 5.25 -10.49 1.20
C LEU A 86 5.43 -11.46 0.03
N ARG A 87 4.84 -12.64 0.13
CA ARG A 87 4.84 -13.68 -0.92
C ARG A 87 3.41 -14.09 -1.24
N ASP A 88 3.16 -14.47 -2.49
CA ASP A 88 1.84 -14.91 -2.99
C ASP A 88 0.70 -13.93 -2.64
N VAL A 89 1.00 -12.63 -2.79
CA VAL A 89 0.15 -11.52 -2.36
C VAL A 89 -1.12 -11.45 -3.19
N VAL A 90 -2.27 -11.33 -2.52
CA VAL A 90 -3.51 -10.88 -3.15
C VAL A 90 -3.45 -9.36 -3.29
N PHE A 91 -3.31 -8.88 -4.52
CA PHE A 91 -3.27 -7.44 -4.79
C PHE A 91 -4.66 -6.92 -5.19
N VAL A 92 -5.20 -5.99 -4.41
CA VAL A 92 -6.49 -5.33 -4.65
C VAL A 92 -6.24 -3.88 -5.05
N GLY A 93 -6.33 -3.60 -6.34
CA GLY A 93 -6.21 -2.24 -6.88
C GLY A 93 -7.56 -1.65 -7.28
N HIS A 94 -7.75 -0.36 -7.05
CA HIS A 94 -8.90 0.40 -7.53
C HIS A 94 -8.45 1.57 -8.41
N SER A 95 -9.03 1.68 -9.61
CA SER A 95 -8.72 2.69 -10.65
C SER A 95 -7.34 2.50 -11.28
#